data_AF-A0A7H1MCV2-F1
#
_entry.id   AF-A0A7H1MCV2-F1
#
_cell.length_a   1.000
_cell.length_b   1.000
_cell.length_c   1.000
_cell.angle_alpha   90.00
_cell.angle_beta   90.00
_cell.angle_gamma   90.00
#
_symmetry.space_group_name_H-M   'P 1'
#
loop_
_entity.id
_entity.type
_entity.pdbx_description
1 polymer ?
#
loop_
_entity_poly.entity_id
_entity_poly.type
_entity_poly.pdbx_seq_one_letter_code
_entity_poly.pdbx_strand_id
1 'polypeptide(L)'
;MVHGSRTQIDTLLQANSLIPQYHNGRRITDETTLTHVKQACGMVRSNMEAALSFGWVPTLLRGKPVCIAGGNFVSARLFAQRQNLQSQHGRYR
;
A
#
# COMPACT_ATOMS: atom_id res chain seq x y z
N MET A 1 6.13 -6.67 -11.58
CA MET A 1 5.21 -7.24 -10.56
C MET A 1 4.56 -6.08 -9.82
N VAL A 2 3.25 -6.18 -9.54
CA VAL A 2 2.52 -5.23 -8.69
C VAL A 2 1.79 -6.05 -7.64
N HIS A 3 1.91 -5.69 -6.37
CA HIS A 3 1.22 -6.38 -5.27
C HIS A 3 0.55 -5.35 -4.36
N GLY A 4 -0.57 -5.76 -3.77
CA GLY A 4 -1.13 -5.03 -2.64
C GLY A 4 -0.30 -5.27 -1.38
N SER A 5 -0.44 -4.37 -0.39
CA SER A 5 0.19 -4.51 0.93
C SER A 5 -0.84 -4.42 2.06
N ARG A 6 -2.13 -4.63 1.77
CA ARG A 6 -3.24 -4.32 2.70
C ARG A 6 -3.07 -5.04 4.03
N THR A 7 -2.86 -6.35 4.00
CA THR A 7 -2.69 -7.20 5.19
C THR A 7 -1.47 -6.79 6.00
N GLN A 8 -0.33 -6.54 5.33
CA GLN A 8 0.91 -6.15 6.00
C GLN A 8 0.76 -4.78 6.68
N ILE A 9 0.05 -3.85 6.05
CA ILE A 9 -0.29 -2.56 6.64
C ILE A 9 -1.19 -2.76 7.87
N ASP A 10 -2.25 -3.56 7.75
CA ASP A 10 -3.19 -3.79 8.86
C ASP A 10 -2.48 -4.44 10.06
N THR A 11 -1.54 -5.36 9.84
CA THR A 11 -0.71 -5.94 10.91
C THR A 11 0.15 -4.88 11.61
N LEU A 12 0.79 -3.97 10.86
CA LEU A 12 1.58 -2.90 11.47
C LEU A 12 0.70 -1.92 12.25
N LEU A 13 -0.47 -1.56 11.72
CA LEU A 13 -1.39 -0.67 12.42
C LEU A 13 -1.89 -1.31 13.73
N GLN A 14 -2.28 -2.58 13.69
CA GLN A 14 -2.69 -3.32 14.89
C GLN A 14 -1.57 -3.40 15.93
N ALA A 15 -0.33 -3.68 15.50
CA ALA A 15 0.82 -3.72 16.41
C ALA A 15 1.11 -2.36 17.07
N ASN A 16 0.75 -1.26 16.41
CA ASN A 16 0.88 0.10 16.94
C ASN A 16 -0.42 0.63 17.56
N SER A 17 -1.41 -0.23 17.82
CA SER A 17 -2.73 0.15 18.38
C SER A 17 -3.49 1.21 17.57
N LEU A 18 -3.25 1.28 16.26
CA LEU A 18 -3.95 2.15 15.33
C LEU A 18 -5.10 1.40 14.66
N ILE A 19 -6.28 2.02 14.64
CA ILE A 19 -7.48 1.44 14.04
C ILE A 19 -7.58 1.89 12.57
N PRO A 20 -7.54 0.97 11.59
CA PRO A 20 -7.63 1.34 10.19
C PRO A 20 -9.04 1.83 9.84
N GLN A 21 -9.11 3.02 9.24
CA GLN A 21 -10.37 3.62 8.80
C GLN A 21 -10.55 3.49 7.29
N TYR A 22 -11.80 3.28 6.86
CA TYR A 22 -12.15 3.11 5.45
C TYR A 22 -13.35 3.96 5.07
N HIS A 23 -13.31 4.53 3.87
CA HIS A 23 -14.43 5.23 3.25
C HIS A 23 -14.57 4.81 1.80
N ASN A 24 -15.76 4.35 1.39
CA ASN A 24 -16.05 3.83 0.05
C ASN A 24 -15.03 2.77 -0.42
N GLY A 25 -14.65 1.85 0.48
CA GLY A 25 -13.68 0.79 0.20
C GLY A 25 -12.22 1.25 0.09
N ARG A 26 -11.92 2.54 0.29
CA ARG A 26 -10.55 3.09 0.30
C ARG A 26 -10.12 3.39 1.73
N ARG A 27 -8.87 3.04 2.07
CA ARG A 27 -8.30 3.38 3.37
C ARG A 27 -8.13 4.89 3.47
N ILE A 28 -8.58 5.47 4.57
CA ILE A 28 -8.23 6.84 4.94
C ILE A 28 -6.81 6.78 5.51
N THR A 29 -5.93 7.58 4.95
CA THR A 29 -4.51 7.58 5.32
C THR A 29 -4.12 8.98 5.78
N ASP A 30 -3.97 9.14 7.09
CA ASP A 30 -3.34 10.30 7.71
C ASP A 30 -1.80 10.14 7.71
N GLU A 31 -1.08 11.14 8.24
CA GLU A 31 0.39 11.15 8.23
C GLU A 31 1.01 10.01 9.04
N THR A 32 0.41 9.63 10.18
CA THR A 32 0.92 8.53 11.02
C THR A 32 0.72 7.19 10.32
N THR A 33 -0.48 6.95 9.79
CA THR A 33 -0.78 5.77 8.98
C THR A 33 0.10 5.70 7.74
N LEU A 34 0.37 6.83 7.07
CA LEU A 34 1.22 6.87 5.88
C LEU A 34 2.64 6.36 6.15
N THR A 35 3.18 6.63 7.34
CA THR A 35 4.49 6.14 7.75
C THR A 35 4.51 4.61 7.83
N HIS A 36 3.50 4.01 8.47
CA HIS A 36 3.35 2.55 8.52
C HIS A 36 3.08 1.93 7.15
N VAL A 37 2.34 2.63 6.28
CA VAL A 37 2.14 2.20 4.89
C VAL A 37 3.47 2.11 4.14
N LYS A 38 4.34 3.13 4.27
CA LYS A 38 5.68 3.12 3.66
C LYS A 38 6.54 1.97 4.19
N GLN A 39 6.49 1.73 5.51
CA GLN A 39 7.21 0.61 6.15
C GLN A 39 6.76 -0.74 5.60
N ALA A 40 5.45 -1.01 5.56
CA ALA A 40 4.91 -2.25 5.02
C ALA A 40 5.33 -2.46 3.55
N CYS A 41 5.25 -1.43 2.72
CA CYS A 41 5.69 -1.50 1.32
C CYS A 41 7.18 -1.85 1.20
N GLY A 42 8.03 -1.26 2.04
CA GLY A 42 9.45 -1.59 2.11
C GLY A 42 9.69 -3.05 2.49
N MET A 43 9.01 -3.53 3.55
CA MET A 43 9.12 -4.93 3.99
C MET A 43 8.71 -5.92 2.91
N VAL A 44 7.57 -5.70 2.23
CA VAL A 44 7.12 -6.63 1.18
C VAL A 44 8.13 -6.64 0.02
N ARG A 45 8.64 -5.47 -0.38
CA ARG A 45 9.67 -5.38 -1.41
C ARG A 45 10.92 -6.16 -1.03
N SER A 46 11.47 -5.91 0.16
CA SER A 46 12.67 -6.60 0.64
C SER A 46 12.46 -8.11 0.76
N ASN A 47 11.28 -8.55 1.22
CA ASN A 47 10.96 -9.98 1.31
C ASN A 47 10.88 -10.64 -0.06
N MET A 48 10.29 -9.97 -1.06
CA MET A 48 10.26 -10.47 -2.43
C MET A 48 11.65 -10.50 -3.06
N GLU A 49 12.44 -9.44 -2.88
CA GLU A 49 13.83 -9.37 -3.38
C GLU A 49 14.67 -10.48 -2.75
N ALA A 50 14.53 -10.74 -1.44
CA ALA A 50 15.20 -11.84 -0.76
C ALA A 50 14.75 -13.20 -1.30
N ALA A 51 13.44 -13.46 -1.41
CA ALA A 51 12.92 -14.73 -1.92
C ALA A 51 13.38 -15.02 -3.36
N LEU A 52 13.47 -13.98 -4.20
CA LEU A 52 13.99 -14.08 -5.56
C LEU A 52 15.51 -14.26 -5.59
N SER A 53 16.23 -13.64 -4.66
CA SER A 53 17.70 -13.77 -4.53
C SER A 53 18.11 -15.16 -4.07
N PHE A 54 17.33 -15.77 -3.18
CA PHE A 54 17.61 -17.12 -2.66
C PHE A 54 17.12 -18.26 -3.56
N GLY A 55 16.54 -17.94 -4.72
CA GLY A 55 16.25 -18.90 -5.78
C GLY A 55 15.36 -20.04 -5.31
N TRP A 56 14.06 -19.92 -5.49
CA TRP A 56 13.13 -21.04 -5.35
C TRP A 56 13.28 -22.02 -6.54
N VAL A 57 14.50 -22.52 -6.76
CA VAL A 57 14.83 -23.51 -7.76
C VAL A 57 15.85 -24.44 -7.12
N PRO A 58 15.53 -25.73 -6.92
CA PRO A 58 16.57 -26.73 -6.66
C PRO A 58 17.55 -26.63 -7.82
N THR A 59 18.75 -26.13 -7.51
CA THR A 59 19.92 -26.00 -8.38
C THR A 59 19.92 -26.95 -9.57
N LEU A 60 19.87 -26.43 -10.81
CA LEU A 60 20.44 -27.06 -12.03
C LEU A 60 20.45 -26.11 -13.27
N LEU A 61 19.83 -24.93 -13.25
CA LEU A 61 19.85 -23.98 -14.38
C LEU A 61 20.79 -22.79 -14.15
N ARG A 62 22.05 -23.07 -14.46
CA ARG A 62 23.14 -22.17 -14.84
C ARG A 62 22.69 -20.85 -15.52
N GLY A 63 23.20 -19.71 -15.04
CA GLY A 63 23.60 -18.64 -15.96
C GLY A 63 23.69 -17.22 -15.44
N LYS A 64 22.62 -16.64 -14.89
CA LYS A 64 22.57 -15.20 -14.57
C LYS A 64 21.70 -14.91 -13.34
N PRO A 65 22.14 -14.02 -12.43
CA PRO A 65 21.29 -13.55 -11.33
C PRO A 65 20.03 -12.87 -11.89
N VAL A 66 18.91 -12.99 -11.17
CA VAL A 66 17.67 -12.28 -11.52
C VAL A 66 17.88 -10.79 -11.27
N CYS A 67 17.73 -9.97 -12.32
CA CYS A 67 17.80 -8.52 -12.20
C CYS A 67 16.47 -7.98 -11.70
N ILE A 68 16.49 -7.25 -10.58
CA ILE A 68 15.33 -6.57 -10.01
C ILE A 68 15.52 -5.06 -10.17
N ALA A 69 14.55 -4.39 -10.78
CA ALA A 69 14.54 -2.94 -10.95
C ALA A 69 13.31 -2.34 -10.25
N GLY A 70 13.51 -1.21 -9.58
CA GLY A 70 12.44 -0.44 -8.94
C GLY A 70 12.75 1.05 -9.00
N GLY A 71 11.73 1.89 -9.10
CA GLY A 71 11.88 3.34 -9.24
C GLY A 71 10.55 4.07 -9.14
N ASN A 72 10.61 5.39 -9.29
CA ASN A 72 9.44 6.29 -9.21
C ASN A 72 8.62 6.28 -10.51
N PHE A 73 8.15 5.09 -10.92
CA PHE A 73 7.43 4.91 -12.18
C PHE A 73 5.99 5.44 -12.15
N VAL A 74 5.46 5.73 -10.96
CA VAL A 74 4.10 6.21 -10.74
C VAL A 74 4.14 7.48 -9.91
N SER A 75 3.44 8.51 -10.35
CA SER A 75 3.17 9.72 -9.56
C SER A 75 1.71 9.73 -9.12
N ALA A 76 1.48 9.96 -7.83
CA ALA A 76 0.14 10.05 -7.28
C ALA A 76 -0.23 11.52 -7.01
N ARG A 77 -1.53 11.81 -7.05
CA ARG A 77 -2.11 13.05 -6.55
C ARG A 77 -3.01 12.75 -5.37
N LEU A 78 -3.10 13.70 -4.43
CA LEU A 78 -4.04 13.61 -3.31
C LEU A 78 -5.48 13.48 -3.85
N PHE A 79 -6.24 12.56 -3.27
CA PHE A 79 -7.64 12.37 -3.61
C PHE A 79 -8.51 13.13 -2.61
N ALA A 80 -9.13 14.22 -3.06
CA ALA A 80 -10.11 14.95 -2.24
C ALA A 80 -11.43 14.16 -2.19
N GLN A 81 -11.99 13.96 -1.00
CA GLN A 81 -13.32 13.39 -0.87
C GLN A 81 -14.37 14.45 -1.19
N ARG A 82 -15.24 14.19 -2.16
CA ARG A 82 -16.47 14.98 -2.34
C ARG A 82 -17.46 14.55 -1.27
N GLN A 83 -17.70 15.42 -0.28
CA GLN A 83 -18.90 15.30 0.53
C GLN A 83 -20.08 15.79 -0.31
N ASN A 84 -21.07 14.93 -0.55
CA ASN A 84 -22.33 15.32 -1.17
C ASN A 84 -23.12 16.17 -0.16
N LEU A 85 -22.80 17.46 -0.09
CA LEU A 85 -23.66 18.46 0.52
C LEU A 85 -24.90 18.60 -0.38
N GLN A 86 -25.88 17.73 -0.21
CA GLN A 86 -27.24 18.06 -0.63
C GLN A 86 -27.71 19.17 0.30
N SER A 87 -27.51 20.42 -0.12
CA SER A 87 -28.15 21.58 0.44
C SER A 87 -29.65 21.34 0.47
N GLN A 88 -30.21 21.16 1.67
CA GLN A 88 -31.64 21.30 1.90
C GLN A 88 -32.02 22.76 1.65
N HIS A 89 -32.14 23.15 0.39
CA HIS A 89 -32.75 24.41 -0.01
C HIS A 89 -34.20 24.12 -0.37
N GLY A 90 -35.01 23.98 0.67
CA GLY A 90 -36.43 23.68 0.54
C GLY A 90 -37.19 24.21 1.74
N ARG A 91 -37.47 25.52 1.72
CA ARG A 91 -38.75 26.15 2.12
C ARG A 91 -38.56 27.66 2.38
N TYR A 92 -38.64 28.43 1.30
CA TYR A 92 -39.29 29.74 1.34
C TYR A 92 -40.52 29.65 0.44
N ARG A 93 -41.67 29.42 1.06
CA ARG A 93 -43.01 29.94 0.73
C ARG A 93 -44.01 29.37 1.71
#